data_AF-A0A0P8BSZ1-F1
#
_entry.id   AF-A0A0P8BSZ1-F1
#
_cell.length_a   1.000
_cell.length_b   1.000
_cell.length_c   1.000
_cell.angle_alpha   90.00
_cell.angle_beta   90.00
_cell.angle_gamma   90.00
#
_symmetry.space_group_name_H-M   'P 1'
#
loop_
_entity.id
_entity.type
_entity.pdbx_description
1 polymer ?
#
loop_
_entity_poly.entity_id
_entity_poly.type
_entity_poly.pdbx_seq_one_letter_code
_entity_poly.pdbx_strand_id
1 'polypeptide(L)'
;MTRPKTSRTSESSGASATRPHRTTFGMNKMGLSDARAAATPVASPIAPSVAPGDALRLIGFLDELCEEVEGTIDLIQTDAHLRMALTLLRNHFEGRTVTPTSLIGASRVPYATATRRLRAMVDAGLIEQRPRTPSGKSFSLHPSPDLLDAWTQLADRVRRLTDTRLGTPKNDPATEDYYYGGSYRTAQSLPPLQVRPDPLRLAGGLRVLAHGDPTFMVMDNLKRQFEQSIGLSIHQRAFSIDRLRDEALRNAERTASRYDIVAVDLPWLGEFVEKGVLLPLDEVIDVARLDPADFHTAGWQATHWGGHPYGVPAQTTPELLFYRKDMFAQAGLEPPATTDALLAAARALHDPVRGVHGIAWNAARGTALGHTVLMTLADFGQPVLDLPAIAGGYDCADLASGDHRPTIDTDAGLAAAEFLLELLAYSPPDILSMSWYERIRPYAAGSVAMAYGYTLLAPYFELDPASPACGQTGFLPHPPGPGGTPVAPVGGYALGLPANLAPERRAAAAEALAVFTSPEAQKLFVQNGSRTNPRYSVGADPEVRRISPIFEAVEAMSWRDELQFWPRPPVPQITEIIRICGEEFHDMLRGLHSPRDTLRKAQSRADALF
;
A
#
# COMPACT_ATOMS: atom_id res chain seq x y z
N MET A 1 -41.67 3.55 -56.84
CA MET A 1 -40.94 2.77 -57.86
C MET A 1 -39.84 1.98 -57.15
N THR A 2 -39.57 0.68 -57.37
CA THR A 2 -40.36 -0.42 -57.98
C THR A 2 -39.84 -1.76 -57.40
N ARG A 3 -40.67 -2.82 -57.33
CA ARG A 3 -40.31 -4.18 -56.84
C ARG A 3 -40.08 -5.15 -58.03
N PRO A 4 -39.32 -6.26 -57.89
CA PRO A 4 -39.81 -7.56 -57.35
C PRO A 4 -38.90 -8.14 -56.21
N LYS A 5 -39.23 -9.12 -55.33
CA LYS A 5 -40.00 -10.40 -55.36
C LYS A 5 -39.25 -11.59 -56.02
N THR A 6 -39.31 -12.87 -55.61
CA THR A 6 -39.95 -13.68 -54.51
C THR A 6 -39.41 -15.15 -54.57
N SER A 7 -39.50 -16.09 -53.60
CA SER A 7 -39.62 -16.13 -52.11
C SER A 7 -39.94 -17.57 -51.61
N ARG A 8 -39.70 -17.91 -50.32
CA ARG A 8 -40.22 -19.10 -49.54
C ARG A 8 -39.53 -20.46 -49.84
N THR A 9 -39.53 -21.51 -48.98
CA THR A 9 -40.13 -21.87 -47.65
C THR A 9 -39.17 -22.89 -46.93
N SER A 10 -39.36 -23.56 -45.77
CA SER A 10 -40.41 -23.74 -44.72
C SER A 10 -39.85 -24.38 -43.42
N GLU A 11 -40.64 -24.33 -42.34
CA GLU A 11 -40.93 -25.29 -41.22
C GLU A 11 -40.14 -26.64 -41.09
N SER A 12 -40.02 -27.30 -39.91
CA SER A 12 -40.88 -27.33 -38.71
C SER A 12 -40.16 -27.64 -37.36
N SER A 13 -40.93 -27.77 -36.27
CA SER A 13 -40.49 -27.94 -34.86
C SER A 13 -40.49 -29.38 -34.31
N GLY A 14 -39.68 -29.67 -33.28
CA GLY A 14 -39.77 -30.90 -32.46
C GLY A 14 -39.02 -30.78 -31.12
N ALA A 15 -39.47 -31.48 -30.06
CA ALA A 15 -39.02 -31.23 -28.68
C ALA A 15 -38.87 -32.50 -27.80
N SER A 16 -38.22 -32.32 -26.63
CA SER A 16 -38.36 -33.10 -25.38
C SER A 16 -37.83 -34.54 -25.26
N ALA A 17 -36.59 -34.65 -24.74
CA ALA A 17 -36.21 -35.29 -23.46
C ALA A 17 -36.64 -36.72 -23.00
N THR A 18 -35.68 -37.35 -22.27
CA THR A 18 -35.80 -38.29 -21.11
C THR A 18 -36.18 -39.79 -21.24
N ARG A 19 -35.13 -40.66 -21.14
CA ARG A 19 -34.95 -41.82 -20.19
C ARG A 19 -35.99 -42.99 -20.19
N PRO A 20 -35.88 -44.08 -19.37
CA PRO A 20 -34.83 -44.56 -18.42
C PRO A 20 -34.36 -46.05 -18.58
N HIS A 21 -33.58 -46.53 -17.58
CA HIS A 21 -33.17 -47.91 -17.16
C HIS A 21 -31.69 -48.29 -17.42
N ARG A 22 -30.88 -48.66 -16.41
CA ARG A 22 -30.77 -49.95 -15.66
C ARG A 22 -30.54 -51.14 -16.62
N THR A 23 -29.55 -52.03 -16.43
CA THR A 23 -29.09 -52.63 -15.16
C THR A 23 -27.58 -53.02 -15.17
N THR A 24 -27.07 -53.50 -14.03
CA THR A 24 -25.67 -53.90 -13.70
C THR A 24 -25.09 -55.08 -14.48
N PHE A 25 -23.75 -55.12 -14.62
CA PHE A 25 -22.87 -56.26 -14.27
C PHE A 25 -21.41 -55.76 -14.10
N GLY A 26 -20.47 -56.60 -13.61
CA GLY A 26 -19.09 -56.15 -13.32
C GLY A 26 -18.06 -57.27 -13.13
N MET A 27 -16.87 -56.91 -12.61
CA MET A 27 -15.63 -57.72 -12.52
C MET A 27 -14.94 -57.95 -13.89
N ASN A 28 -13.62 -58.15 -13.99
CA ASN A 28 -12.62 -58.51 -12.97
C ASN A 28 -11.21 -57.86 -13.20
N LYS A 29 -10.27 -58.04 -12.27
CA LYS A 29 -8.90 -57.45 -12.31
C LYS A 29 -7.88 -58.27 -13.13
N MET A 30 -7.03 -57.58 -13.89
CA MET A 30 -5.57 -57.77 -14.06
C MET A 30 -5.07 -56.78 -15.14
N GLY A 31 -3.88 -56.16 -15.08
CA GLY A 31 -2.85 -56.12 -14.03
C GLY A 31 -1.50 -55.74 -14.64
N LEU A 32 -0.82 -54.70 -14.14
CA LEU A 32 0.50 -54.25 -14.60
C LEU A 32 1.19 -53.38 -13.54
N SER A 33 2.52 -53.34 -13.55
CA SER A 33 3.34 -52.82 -12.45
C SER A 33 4.20 -51.59 -12.81
N ASP A 34 4.56 -50.87 -11.75
CA ASP A 34 5.75 -50.02 -11.59
C ASP A 34 5.88 -48.63 -12.25
N ALA A 35 6.69 -47.82 -11.54
CA ALA A 35 7.46 -46.67 -12.02
C ALA A 35 6.73 -45.40 -12.50
N ARG A 36 6.11 -44.67 -11.55
CA ARG A 36 6.27 -43.20 -11.48
C ARG A 36 6.56 -42.74 -10.05
N ALA A 37 7.82 -42.42 -9.78
CA ALA A 37 8.17 -41.60 -8.63
C ALA A 37 7.80 -40.14 -8.96
N ALA A 38 6.89 -39.56 -8.17
CA ALA A 38 6.59 -38.13 -8.25
C ALA A 38 7.53 -37.37 -7.31
N ALA A 39 8.18 -36.31 -7.80
CA ALA A 39 8.95 -35.41 -6.95
C ALA A 39 7.98 -34.54 -6.13
N THR A 40 8.11 -34.55 -4.81
CA THR A 40 7.31 -33.72 -3.91
C THR A 40 7.80 -32.27 -3.96
N PRO A 41 6.93 -31.26 -4.15
CA PRO A 41 7.31 -29.87 -3.98
C PRO A 41 7.67 -29.60 -2.52
N VAL A 42 8.78 -28.90 -2.27
CA VAL A 42 9.11 -28.40 -0.92
C VAL A 42 8.38 -27.09 -0.71
N ALA A 43 7.41 -27.07 0.21
CA ALA A 43 6.74 -25.84 0.62
C ALA A 43 7.68 -24.98 1.47
N SER A 44 7.78 -23.68 1.15
CA SER A 44 8.42 -22.71 2.04
C SER A 44 7.44 -22.33 3.17
N PRO A 45 7.89 -22.21 4.43
CA PRO A 45 7.01 -21.86 5.53
C PRO A 45 6.61 -20.38 5.47
N ILE A 46 5.31 -20.12 5.48
CA ILE A 46 4.76 -18.78 5.72
C ILE A 46 4.96 -18.44 7.22
N ALA A 47 5.32 -17.20 7.52
CA ALA A 47 5.44 -16.70 8.89
C ALA A 47 4.12 -16.03 9.34
N PRO A 48 3.58 -16.32 10.53
CA PRO A 48 2.34 -15.71 11.01
C PRO A 48 2.49 -14.21 11.28
N SER A 49 1.51 -13.41 10.84
CA SER A 49 1.58 -11.94 10.78
C SER A 49 1.10 -11.19 12.04
N VAL A 50 0.94 -11.87 13.18
CA VAL A 50 0.39 -11.27 14.41
C VAL A 50 1.50 -10.76 15.33
N ALA A 51 1.46 -9.48 15.68
CA ALA A 51 2.34 -8.90 16.69
C ALA A 51 2.16 -9.63 18.05
N PRO A 52 3.23 -10.08 18.75
CA PRO A 52 3.10 -10.90 19.96
C PRO A 52 2.27 -10.26 21.08
N GLY A 53 2.26 -8.93 21.19
CA GLY A 53 1.42 -8.21 22.16
C GLY A 53 -0.08 -8.37 21.90
N ASP A 54 -0.51 -8.33 20.65
CA ASP A 54 -1.93 -8.48 20.26
C ASP A 54 -2.40 -9.92 20.33
N ALA A 55 -1.52 -10.88 19.98
CA ALA A 55 -1.76 -12.28 20.27
C ALA A 55 -1.99 -12.51 21.77
N LEU A 56 -1.11 -11.98 22.64
CA LEU A 56 -1.23 -12.15 24.09
C LEU A 56 -2.45 -11.44 24.69
N ARG A 57 -2.85 -10.27 24.16
CA ARG A 57 -4.11 -9.59 24.50
C ARG A 57 -5.32 -10.48 24.21
N LEU A 58 -5.42 -11.03 22.99
CA LEU A 58 -6.57 -11.85 22.62
C LEU A 58 -6.59 -13.21 23.34
N ILE A 59 -5.43 -13.85 23.56
CA ILE A 59 -5.37 -15.09 24.35
C ILE A 59 -5.84 -14.81 25.80
N GLY A 60 -5.54 -13.62 26.35
CA GLY A 60 -6.14 -13.11 27.60
C GLY A 60 -7.67 -13.10 27.55
N PHE A 61 -8.24 -12.31 26.64
CA PHE A 61 -9.69 -12.20 26.48
C PHE A 61 -10.39 -13.56 26.27
N LEU A 62 -9.81 -14.47 25.49
CA LEU A 62 -10.41 -15.79 25.26
C LEU A 62 -10.23 -16.75 26.45
N ASP A 63 -9.13 -16.70 27.19
CA ASP A 63 -9.00 -17.47 28.45
C ASP A 63 -10.05 -17.00 29.48
N GLU A 64 -10.21 -15.68 29.66
CA GLU A 64 -11.20 -15.04 30.55
C GLU A 64 -12.63 -15.35 30.13
N LEU A 65 -12.96 -15.20 28.84
CA LEU A 65 -14.28 -15.55 28.29
C LEU A 65 -14.62 -17.04 28.49
N CYS A 66 -13.63 -17.93 28.34
CA CYS A 66 -13.83 -19.35 28.65
C CYS A 66 -14.03 -19.61 30.15
N GLU A 67 -13.46 -18.82 31.05
CA GLU A 67 -13.74 -18.93 32.50
C GLU A 67 -15.16 -18.48 32.85
N GLU A 68 -15.59 -17.31 32.36
CA GLU A 68 -16.96 -16.82 32.58
C GLU A 68 -18.01 -17.77 31.98
N VAL A 69 -17.79 -18.25 30.74
CA VAL A 69 -18.73 -19.17 30.08
C VAL A 69 -18.79 -20.55 30.76
N GLU A 70 -17.65 -21.12 31.18
CA GLU A 70 -17.64 -22.37 31.96
C GLU A 70 -18.23 -22.20 33.37
N GLY A 71 -18.09 -21.01 33.98
CA GLY A 71 -18.60 -20.69 35.31
C GLY A 71 -20.08 -20.29 35.35
N THR A 72 -20.68 -19.88 34.23
CA THR A 72 -22.07 -19.36 34.18
C THR A 72 -23.13 -20.46 34.21
N ILE A 73 -22.84 -21.67 33.69
CA ILE A 73 -23.83 -22.76 33.57
C ILE A 73 -23.19 -24.12 33.87
N ASP A 74 -23.66 -24.80 34.92
CA ASP A 74 -23.22 -26.14 35.38
C ASP A 74 -23.26 -27.28 34.32
N LEU A 75 -23.88 -27.03 33.16
CA LEU A 75 -23.99 -27.98 32.04
C LEU A 75 -22.91 -27.78 30.96
N ILE A 76 -22.15 -26.67 31.00
CA ILE A 76 -21.05 -26.40 30.07
C ILE A 76 -19.82 -27.18 30.54
N GLN A 77 -19.16 -27.88 29.60
CA GLN A 77 -17.96 -28.67 29.88
C GLN A 77 -16.73 -27.95 29.36
N THR A 78 -15.66 -27.90 30.18
CA THR A 78 -14.38 -27.31 29.80
C THR A 78 -13.78 -27.92 28.55
N ASP A 79 -13.47 -27.10 27.55
CA ASP A 79 -12.74 -27.54 26.37
C ASP A 79 -11.23 -27.64 26.67
N ALA A 80 -10.84 -28.87 27.02
CA ALA A 80 -9.46 -29.26 27.26
C ALA A 80 -8.52 -29.02 26.07
N HIS A 81 -9.01 -29.06 24.82
CA HIS A 81 -8.20 -28.78 23.63
C HIS A 81 -7.97 -27.29 23.46
N LEU A 82 -9.03 -26.47 23.63
CA LEU A 82 -8.93 -25.02 23.55
C LEU A 82 -8.00 -24.45 24.63
N ARG A 83 -8.18 -24.85 25.90
CA ARG A 83 -7.29 -24.39 27.00
C ARG A 83 -5.84 -24.86 26.83
N MET A 84 -5.61 -26.05 26.27
CA MET A 84 -4.26 -26.50 25.90
C MET A 84 -3.66 -25.65 24.75
N ALA A 85 -4.44 -25.32 23.73
CA ALA A 85 -4.01 -24.50 22.60
C ALA A 85 -3.67 -23.06 23.03
N LEU A 86 -4.58 -22.39 23.75
CA LEU A 86 -4.37 -21.04 24.30
C LEU A 86 -3.11 -20.99 25.18
N THR A 87 -2.92 -21.98 26.06
CA THR A 87 -1.70 -22.07 26.90
C THR A 87 -0.43 -22.27 26.08
N LEU A 88 -0.47 -23.12 25.03
CA LEU A 88 0.68 -23.37 24.17
C LEU A 88 1.07 -22.13 23.36
N LEU A 89 0.08 -21.44 22.79
CA LEU A 89 0.25 -20.19 22.05
C LEU A 89 0.76 -19.07 22.95
N ARG A 90 0.19 -18.90 24.15
CA ARG A 90 0.64 -17.90 25.15
C ARG A 90 2.13 -18.05 25.43
N ASN A 91 2.55 -19.25 25.80
CA ASN A 91 3.95 -19.53 26.12
C ASN A 91 4.87 -19.38 24.89
N HIS A 92 4.40 -19.69 23.67
CA HIS A 92 5.16 -19.45 22.44
C HIS A 92 5.44 -17.94 22.23
N PHE A 93 4.41 -17.09 22.29
CA PHE A 93 4.58 -15.63 22.16
C PHE A 93 5.33 -14.99 23.34
N GLU A 94 5.34 -15.62 24.53
CA GLU A 94 6.17 -15.23 25.68
C GLU A 94 7.60 -15.81 25.66
N GLY A 95 7.98 -16.62 24.66
CA GLY A 95 9.28 -17.29 24.58
C GLY A 95 9.53 -18.37 25.64
N ARG A 96 8.48 -18.87 26.30
CA ARG A 96 8.53 -19.83 27.41
C ARG A 96 8.48 -21.28 26.91
N THR A 97 9.30 -22.14 27.52
CA THR A 97 9.37 -23.57 27.14
C THR A 97 8.23 -24.38 27.74
N VAL A 98 7.35 -24.91 26.88
CA VAL A 98 6.21 -25.74 27.31
C VAL A 98 6.61 -27.22 27.45
N THR A 99 6.02 -27.90 28.43
CA THR A 99 6.16 -29.34 28.69
C THR A 99 4.81 -30.07 28.60
N PRO A 100 4.79 -31.41 28.44
CA PRO A 100 3.56 -32.20 28.54
C PRO A 100 2.82 -31.98 29.86
N THR A 101 3.54 -31.95 30.98
CA THR A 101 2.97 -31.76 32.33
C THR A 101 2.27 -30.40 32.47
N SER A 102 2.83 -29.33 31.91
CA SER A 102 2.22 -28.00 31.95
C SER A 102 0.94 -27.90 31.13
N LEU A 103 0.88 -28.51 29.93
CA LEU A 103 -0.38 -28.53 29.15
C LEU A 103 -1.44 -29.43 29.80
N ILE A 104 -1.02 -30.57 30.35
CA ILE A 104 -1.92 -31.45 31.12
C ILE A 104 -2.56 -30.69 32.29
N GLY A 105 -1.76 -29.92 33.06
CA GLY A 105 -2.27 -29.06 34.13
C GLY A 105 -3.24 -27.98 33.66
N ALA A 106 -2.94 -27.31 32.53
CA ALA A 106 -3.79 -26.25 31.99
C ALA A 106 -5.17 -26.71 31.48
N SER A 107 -5.31 -27.99 31.12
CA SER A 107 -6.54 -28.52 30.52
C SER A 107 -7.76 -28.66 31.45
N ARG A 108 -7.58 -28.50 32.77
CA ARG A 108 -8.61 -28.60 33.83
C ARG A 108 -9.42 -29.90 33.91
N VAL A 109 -9.20 -30.86 33.02
CA VAL A 109 -9.86 -32.19 33.03
C VAL A 109 -8.98 -33.25 33.71
N PRO A 110 -9.56 -34.38 34.19
CA PRO A 110 -8.79 -35.43 34.86
C PRO A 110 -7.60 -35.94 34.04
N TYR A 111 -6.48 -36.23 34.71
CA TYR A 111 -5.17 -36.51 34.10
C TYR A 111 -5.18 -37.52 32.94
N ALA A 112 -5.96 -38.60 33.03
CA ALA A 112 -6.10 -39.58 31.96
C ALA A 112 -6.79 -39.02 30.70
N THR A 113 -7.81 -38.17 30.88
CA THR A 113 -8.47 -37.43 29.80
C THR A 113 -7.52 -36.39 29.21
N ALA A 114 -6.84 -35.61 30.05
CA ALA A 114 -5.85 -34.61 29.63
C ALA A 114 -4.73 -35.22 28.76
N THR A 115 -4.15 -36.34 29.23
CA THR A 115 -3.11 -37.07 28.49
C THR A 115 -3.60 -37.54 27.12
N ARG A 116 -4.85 -38.03 27.03
CA ARG A 116 -5.47 -38.42 25.75
C ARG A 116 -5.75 -37.23 24.83
N ARG A 117 -6.12 -36.07 25.37
CA ARG A 117 -6.36 -34.82 24.62
C ARG A 117 -5.06 -34.27 24.05
N LEU A 118 -4.02 -34.16 24.87
CA LEU A 118 -2.67 -33.78 24.42
C LEU A 118 -2.16 -34.70 23.30
N ARG A 119 -2.32 -36.01 23.47
CA ARG A 119 -1.91 -36.98 22.44
C ARG A 119 -2.64 -36.74 21.12
N ALA A 120 -3.96 -36.54 21.15
CA ALA A 120 -4.74 -36.27 19.95
C ALA A 120 -4.35 -34.95 19.25
N MET A 121 -3.89 -33.93 19.98
CA MET A 121 -3.38 -32.69 19.36
C MET A 121 -2.01 -32.89 18.68
N VAL A 122 -1.15 -33.75 19.23
CA VAL A 122 0.11 -34.18 18.58
C VAL A 122 -0.19 -35.05 17.36
N ASP A 123 -1.04 -36.07 17.51
CA ASP A 123 -1.41 -37.01 16.45
C ASP A 123 -2.13 -36.30 15.27
N ALA A 124 -2.73 -35.12 15.53
CA ALA A 124 -3.36 -34.25 14.53
C ALA A 124 -2.43 -33.14 13.97
N GLY A 125 -1.14 -33.14 14.30
CA GLY A 125 -0.16 -32.19 13.74
C GLY A 125 -0.18 -30.77 14.32
N LEU A 126 -0.99 -30.49 15.36
CA LEU A 126 -1.13 -29.15 15.96
C LEU A 126 0.01 -28.80 16.92
N ILE A 127 0.80 -29.79 17.36
CA ILE A 127 1.86 -29.61 18.36
C ILE A 127 3.13 -30.33 17.91
N GLU A 128 4.20 -29.57 17.69
CA GLU A 128 5.55 -30.11 17.48
C GLU A 128 6.19 -30.56 18.79
N GLN A 129 6.98 -31.65 18.73
CA GLN A 129 7.81 -32.11 19.84
C GLN A 129 9.30 -31.90 19.51
N ARG A 130 9.96 -30.98 20.20
CA ARG A 130 11.39 -30.68 20.00
C ARG A 130 12.22 -31.27 21.16
N PRO A 131 13.14 -32.22 20.91
CA PRO A 131 13.84 -32.96 21.97
C PRO A 131 14.77 -32.04 22.79
N ARG A 132 14.76 -32.20 24.11
CA ARG A 132 15.55 -31.39 25.06
C ARG A 132 16.84 -32.07 25.51
N THR A 133 17.04 -33.34 25.16
CA THR A 133 18.18 -34.17 25.60
C THR A 133 18.62 -35.10 24.46
N PRO A 134 19.93 -35.33 24.23
CA PRO A 134 20.43 -36.23 23.18
C PRO A 134 19.90 -37.67 23.24
N SER A 135 19.40 -38.12 24.40
CA SER A 135 18.77 -39.42 24.59
C SER A 135 17.33 -39.54 24.08
N GLY A 136 16.74 -38.46 23.55
CA GLY A 136 15.35 -38.39 23.09
C GLY A 136 14.27 -38.49 24.19
N LYS A 137 14.64 -38.83 25.43
CA LYS A 137 13.69 -39.13 26.53
C LYS A 137 12.93 -37.93 27.10
N SER A 138 13.24 -36.71 26.67
CA SER A 138 12.53 -35.50 27.09
C SER A 138 12.40 -34.53 25.94
N PHE A 139 11.28 -33.81 25.89
CA PHE A 139 10.91 -32.92 24.80
C PHE A 139 10.20 -31.67 25.33
N SER A 140 10.25 -30.63 24.50
CA SER A 140 9.47 -29.39 24.64
C SER A 140 8.36 -29.38 23.60
N LEU A 141 7.24 -28.75 23.93
CA LEU A 141 6.10 -28.62 23.04
C LEU A 141 6.07 -27.22 22.44
N HIS A 142 5.77 -27.14 21.14
CA HIS A 142 5.67 -25.90 20.38
C HIS A 142 4.40 -25.97 19.51
N PRO A 143 3.69 -24.86 19.26
CA PRO A 143 2.64 -24.85 18.26
C PRO A 143 3.26 -25.11 16.88
N SER A 144 2.57 -25.87 16.03
CA SER A 144 2.95 -26.01 14.62
C SER A 144 2.56 -24.77 13.80
N PRO A 145 3.10 -24.58 12.58
CA PRO A 145 2.65 -23.53 11.67
C PRO A 145 1.14 -23.54 11.46
N ASP A 146 0.55 -24.71 11.20
CA ASP A 146 -0.89 -24.93 11.04
C ASP A 146 -1.71 -24.38 12.23
N LEU A 147 -1.22 -24.55 13.47
CA LEU A 147 -1.88 -24.03 14.66
C LEU A 147 -1.73 -22.50 14.81
N LEU A 148 -0.59 -21.94 14.40
CA LEU A 148 -0.35 -20.49 14.41
C LEU A 148 -1.18 -19.76 13.34
N ASP A 149 -1.33 -20.36 12.16
CA ASP A 149 -2.16 -19.82 11.07
C ASP A 149 -3.65 -19.94 11.41
N ALA A 150 -4.09 -21.09 11.93
CA ALA A 150 -5.47 -21.27 12.39
C ALA A 150 -5.82 -20.31 13.54
N TRP A 151 -4.87 -20.03 14.44
CA TRP A 151 -4.99 -19.02 15.49
C TRP A 151 -5.10 -17.61 14.92
N THR A 152 -4.21 -17.23 13.98
CA THR A 152 -4.21 -15.91 13.33
C THR A 152 -5.56 -15.62 12.67
N GLN A 153 -6.06 -16.56 11.86
CA GLN A 153 -7.39 -16.43 11.25
C GLN A 153 -8.55 -16.41 12.26
N LEU A 154 -8.40 -17.08 13.42
CA LEU A 154 -9.39 -17.00 14.50
C LEU A 154 -9.41 -15.61 15.12
N ALA A 155 -8.24 -15.01 15.35
CA ALA A 155 -8.11 -13.69 15.92
C ALA A 155 -8.84 -12.62 15.10
N ASP A 156 -8.59 -12.60 13.80
CA ASP A 156 -9.25 -11.70 12.85
C ASP A 156 -10.77 -11.86 12.83
N ARG A 157 -11.27 -13.10 12.95
CA ARG A 157 -12.70 -13.40 12.99
C ARG A 157 -13.34 -12.95 14.31
N VAL A 158 -12.68 -13.20 15.45
CA VAL A 158 -13.19 -12.80 16.77
C VAL A 158 -13.27 -11.28 16.88
N ARG A 159 -12.23 -10.56 16.44
CA ARG A 159 -12.23 -9.08 16.43
C ARG A 159 -13.42 -8.54 15.64
N ARG A 160 -13.53 -8.89 14.34
CA ARG A 160 -14.64 -8.43 13.49
C ARG A 160 -16.02 -8.79 14.06
N LEU A 161 -16.19 -9.94 14.71
CA LEU A 161 -17.46 -10.34 15.32
C LEU A 161 -17.84 -9.47 16.53
N THR A 162 -16.87 -9.12 17.38
CA THR A 162 -17.05 -8.21 18.51
C THR A 162 -17.44 -6.82 18.01
N ASP A 163 -16.65 -6.26 17.08
CA ASP A 163 -16.84 -4.94 16.47
C ASP A 163 -18.25 -4.82 15.85
N THR A 164 -18.69 -5.84 15.13
CA THR A 164 -19.98 -5.85 14.40
C THR A 164 -21.21 -6.05 15.30
N ARG A 165 -21.08 -6.67 16.49
CA ARG A 165 -22.25 -7.20 17.23
C ARG A 165 -22.40 -6.77 18.68
N LEU A 166 -21.35 -6.32 19.35
CA LEU A 166 -21.42 -6.01 20.79
C LEU A 166 -21.48 -4.51 21.10
N GLY A 167 -21.01 -3.65 20.19
CA GLY A 167 -21.29 -2.21 20.18
C GLY A 167 -20.68 -1.40 21.33
N THR A 168 -19.62 -0.64 21.04
CA THR A 168 -19.06 0.33 21.99
C THR A 168 -20.01 1.52 22.24
N PRO A 169 -19.94 2.19 23.42
CA PRO A 169 -20.88 3.25 23.79
C PRO A 169 -20.56 4.59 23.12
N LYS A 170 -21.59 5.24 22.53
CA LYS A 170 -21.47 6.44 21.68
C LYS A 170 -21.01 7.72 22.39
N ASN A 171 -20.08 8.45 21.78
CA ASN A 171 -19.75 9.86 21.99
C ASN A 171 -19.33 10.55 20.67
N ASP A 172 -20.17 11.49 20.20
CA ASP A 172 -19.91 12.46 19.11
C ASP A 172 -19.43 11.88 17.75
N PRO A 173 -20.32 11.81 16.72
CA PRO A 173 -20.02 11.19 15.43
C PRO A 173 -18.97 11.94 14.58
N ALA A 174 -18.49 13.11 15.01
CA ALA A 174 -17.36 13.77 14.38
C ALA A 174 -15.98 13.18 14.79
N THR A 175 -15.94 12.25 15.75
CA THR A 175 -14.69 11.78 16.39
C THR A 175 -14.59 10.27 16.66
N GLU A 176 -15.61 9.46 16.36
CA GLU A 176 -15.69 8.09 16.92
C GLU A 176 -15.53 6.92 15.93
N ASP A 177 -15.68 7.12 14.62
CA ASP A 177 -15.52 6.02 13.65
C ASP A 177 -14.04 5.64 13.45
N TYR A 178 -13.71 4.41 13.86
CA TYR A 178 -12.44 3.69 13.63
C TYR A 178 -11.19 4.06 14.46
N TYR A 179 -11.38 4.44 15.73
CA TYR A 179 -10.34 4.13 16.74
C TYR A 179 -10.40 2.65 17.16
N TYR A 180 -9.24 2.06 17.51
CA TYR A 180 -9.05 0.66 17.97
C TYR A 180 -8.89 -0.48 16.93
N GLY A 181 -8.10 -0.21 15.88
CA GLY A 181 -7.15 -1.22 15.36
C GLY A 181 -5.87 -1.37 16.20
N GLY A 182 -5.59 -0.42 17.11
CA GLY A 182 -4.32 -0.34 17.86
C GLY A 182 -4.49 0.04 19.33
N SER A 183 -5.02 -0.86 20.16
CA SER A 183 -5.08 -0.71 21.62
C SER A 183 -3.69 -0.88 22.25
N TYR A 184 -2.90 0.18 22.23
CA TYR A 184 -1.58 0.29 22.83
C TYR A 184 -0.47 -0.55 22.13
N ARG A 185 0.07 -0.06 21.00
CA ARG A 185 1.41 0.57 21.09
C ARG A 185 1.16 1.79 21.97
N THR A 186 1.72 1.85 23.18
CA THR A 186 1.50 3.03 24.04
C THR A 186 1.87 4.29 23.26
N ALA A 187 1.26 5.42 23.60
CA ALA A 187 1.53 6.73 23.01
C ALA A 187 2.94 7.25 23.38
N GLN A 188 3.95 6.46 23.05
CA GLN A 188 5.36 6.72 23.23
C GLN A 188 5.77 7.65 22.10
N SER A 189 6.04 8.91 22.45
CA SER A 189 6.78 9.81 21.58
C SER A 189 8.07 9.10 21.15
N LEU A 190 8.25 8.88 19.85
CA LEU A 190 9.47 8.31 19.29
C LEU A 190 10.67 9.15 19.78
N PRO A 191 11.78 8.49 20.17
CA PRO A 191 12.94 9.21 20.70
C PRO A 191 13.50 10.18 19.66
N PRO A 192 14.22 11.24 20.09
CA PRO A 192 14.96 12.08 19.15
C PRO A 192 16.01 11.24 18.41
N LEU A 193 16.35 11.64 17.19
CA LEU A 193 17.36 10.96 16.37
C LEU A 193 18.69 10.82 17.13
N GLN A 194 19.10 9.57 17.37
CA GLN A 194 20.28 9.27 18.17
C GLN A 194 21.58 9.47 17.38
N VAL A 195 22.63 9.93 18.06
CA VAL A 195 23.99 9.97 17.50
C VAL A 195 24.61 8.57 17.57
N ARG A 196 25.17 8.09 16.46
CA ARG A 196 25.84 6.79 16.43
C ARG A 196 27.07 6.79 17.36
N PRO A 197 27.32 5.71 18.12
CA PRO A 197 28.55 5.58 18.91
C PRO A 197 29.79 5.47 18.00
N ASP A 198 29.63 4.83 16.84
CA ASP A 198 30.65 4.72 15.79
C ASP A 198 30.31 5.59 14.58
N PRO A 199 31.04 6.70 14.37
CA PRO A 199 30.99 7.50 13.14
C PRO A 199 31.25 6.66 11.90
N LEU A 200 30.40 6.79 10.89
CA LEU A 200 30.63 6.20 9.58
C LEU A 200 31.89 6.80 8.94
N ARG A 201 32.59 6.02 8.11
CA ARG A 201 33.86 6.43 7.49
C ARG A 201 33.77 6.28 5.98
N LEU A 202 33.79 7.41 5.28
CA LEU A 202 33.55 7.48 3.84
C LEU A 202 34.34 8.65 3.25
N ALA A 203 35.35 8.34 2.41
CA ALA A 203 36.24 9.36 1.87
C ALA A 203 35.48 10.36 0.98
N GLY A 204 35.65 11.66 1.24
CA GLY A 204 34.93 12.72 0.53
C GLY A 204 33.45 12.88 0.93
N GLY A 205 33.02 12.29 2.04
CA GLY A 205 31.64 12.40 2.55
C GLY A 205 30.64 11.52 1.81
N LEU A 206 29.39 11.60 2.25
CA LEU A 206 28.22 10.93 1.68
C LEU A 206 27.58 11.81 0.59
N ARG A 207 27.34 11.24 -0.58
CA ARG A 207 26.86 11.94 -1.78
C ARG A 207 25.44 11.49 -2.09
N VAL A 208 24.47 12.40 -2.06
CA VAL A 208 23.03 12.08 -2.21
C VAL A 208 22.47 12.77 -3.44
N LEU A 209 21.75 12.03 -4.28
CA LEU A 209 20.94 12.56 -5.38
C LEU A 209 19.46 12.54 -4.96
N ALA A 210 18.78 13.68 -4.97
CA ALA A 210 17.42 13.85 -4.44
C ALA A 210 16.49 14.63 -5.39
N HIS A 211 15.19 14.60 -5.13
CA HIS A 211 14.26 15.58 -5.72
C HIS A 211 14.42 16.93 -5.01
N GLY A 212 14.29 18.04 -5.74
CA GLY A 212 14.05 19.36 -5.16
C GLY A 212 12.59 19.58 -4.75
N ASP A 213 12.06 18.72 -3.86
CA ASP A 213 10.70 18.83 -3.31
C ASP A 213 10.71 19.31 -1.84
N PRO A 214 9.58 19.81 -1.29
CA PRO A 214 9.54 20.37 0.06
C PRO A 214 10.14 19.48 1.16
N THR A 215 9.99 18.15 1.08
CA THR A 215 10.50 17.20 2.09
C THR A 215 12.01 17.00 1.98
N PHE A 216 12.53 16.76 0.77
CA PHE A 216 13.98 16.67 0.57
C PHE A 216 14.70 18.02 0.76
N MET A 217 13.99 19.14 0.65
CA MET A 217 14.53 20.47 1.02
C MET A 217 14.51 20.74 2.52
N VAL A 218 13.71 20.02 3.33
CA VAL A 218 13.89 20.01 4.80
C VAL A 218 15.25 19.40 5.19
N MET A 219 15.84 18.51 4.37
CA MET A 219 17.20 17.99 4.62
C MET A 219 18.26 19.10 4.67
N ASP A 220 18.13 20.20 3.91
CA ASP A 220 19.12 21.28 3.95
C ASP A 220 19.11 22.04 5.30
N ASN A 221 17.95 22.11 5.97
CA ASN A 221 17.82 22.61 7.34
C ASN A 221 18.34 21.60 8.38
N LEU A 222 17.98 20.32 8.22
CA LEU A 222 18.37 19.22 9.11
C LEU A 222 19.83 18.77 8.95
N LYS A 223 20.50 19.20 7.88
CA LYS A 223 21.80 18.71 7.42
C LYS A 223 22.81 18.52 8.55
N ARG A 224 22.99 19.53 9.41
CA ARG A 224 23.95 19.47 10.53
C ARG A 224 23.61 18.40 11.56
N GLN A 225 22.33 18.13 11.81
CA GLN A 225 21.88 17.11 12.76
C GLN A 225 22.12 15.71 12.19
N PHE A 226 21.86 15.51 10.89
CA PHE A 226 22.22 14.25 10.22
C PHE A 226 23.74 14.05 10.07
N GLU A 227 24.51 15.09 9.74
CA GLU A 227 25.98 15.03 9.73
C GLU A 227 26.55 14.66 11.11
N GLN A 228 25.93 15.16 12.19
CA GLN A 228 26.25 14.78 13.56
C GLN A 228 25.82 13.36 13.91
N SER A 229 24.64 12.90 13.45
CA SER A 229 24.15 11.55 13.80
C SER A 229 24.92 10.43 13.11
N ILE A 230 25.30 10.61 11.84
CA ILE A 230 26.07 9.61 11.07
C ILE A 230 27.59 9.81 11.15
N GLY A 231 28.07 11.00 11.51
CA GLY A 231 29.50 11.32 11.62
C GLY A 231 30.23 11.58 10.28
N LEU A 232 29.49 11.89 9.21
CA LEU A 232 30.02 12.20 7.87
C LEU A 232 29.50 13.55 7.38
N SER A 233 30.25 14.20 6.49
CA SER A 233 29.70 15.31 5.71
C SER A 233 28.71 14.81 4.65
N ILE A 234 27.62 15.55 4.45
CA ILE A 234 26.58 15.24 3.47
C ILE A 234 26.66 16.22 2.30
N HIS A 235 26.63 15.68 1.08
CA HIS A 235 26.70 16.42 -0.18
C HIS A 235 25.50 16.07 -1.05
N GLN A 236 24.40 16.83 -0.87
CA GLN A 236 23.15 16.67 -1.61
C GLN A 236 23.22 17.39 -2.97
N ARG A 237 22.67 16.78 -4.03
CA ARG A 237 22.31 17.42 -5.29
C ARG A 237 20.83 17.16 -5.57
N ALA A 238 20.04 18.22 -5.68
CA ALA A 238 18.60 18.14 -5.90
C ALA A 238 18.23 18.58 -7.33
N PHE A 239 17.23 17.92 -7.92
CA PHE A 239 16.73 18.21 -9.27
C PHE A 239 15.20 18.10 -9.35
N SER A 240 14.60 18.68 -10.40
CA SER A 240 13.21 18.39 -10.78
C SER A 240 13.08 16.96 -11.30
N ILE A 241 11.89 16.37 -11.16
CA ILE A 241 11.56 14.97 -11.49
C ILE A 241 12.26 14.40 -12.75
N ASP A 242 12.09 15.02 -13.93
CA ASP A 242 12.67 14.49 -15.17
C ASP A 242 14.21 14.56 -15.17
N ARG A 243 14.77 15.65 -14.62
CA ARG A 243 16.23 15.85 -14.50
C ARG A 243 16.87 14.94 -13.46
N LEU A 244 16.12 14.55 -12.43
CA LEU A 244 16.53 13.56 -11.44
C LEU A 244 16.69 12.19 -12.11
N ARG A 245 15.70 11.76 -12.90
CA ARG A 245 15.76 10.52 -13.69
C ARG A 245 16.90 10.53 -14.71
N ASP A 246 17.07 11.61 -15.46
CA ASP A 246 18.19 11.76 -16.41
C ASP A 246 19.56 11.70 -15.73
N GLU A 247 19.72 12.31 -14.54
CA GLU A 247 20.98 12.24 -13.79
C GLU A 247 21.23 10.85 -13.19
N ALA A 248 20.20 10.14 -12.75
CA ALA A 248 20.30 8.77 -12.24
C ALA A 248 20.72 7.78 -13.36
N LEU A 249 20.05 7.85 -14.52
CA LEU A 249 20.37 7.00 -15.68
C LEU A 249 21.81 7.25 -16.18
N ARG A 250 22.20 8.52 -16.42
CA ARG A 250 23.58 8.88 -16.82
C ARG A 250 24.62 8.63 -15.71
N ASN A 251 24.19 8.40 -14.47
CA ASN A 251 25.07 7.96 -13.40
C ASN A 251 25.32 6.45 -13.44
N ALA A 252 24.34 5.63 -13.84
CA ALA A 252 24.50 4.18 -14.00
C ALA A 252 25.49 3.83 -15.13
N GLU A 253 25.50 4.58 -16.23
CA GLU A 253 26.43 4.46 -17.37
C GLU A 253 27.93 4.62 -17.00
N ARG A 254 28.24 5.00 -15.75
CA ARG A 254 29.60 5.31 -15.30
C ARG A 254 30.31 4.08 -14.75
N THR A 255 31.62 4.00 -14.95
CA THR A 255 32.49 2.99 -14.30
C THR A 255 32.43 3.03 -12.76
N ALA A 256 32.10 4.18 -12.18
CA ALA A 256 31.87 4.36 -10.75
C ALA A 256 30.87 5.49 -10.49
N SER A 257 29.95 5.26 -9.56
CA SER A 257 28.90 6.19 -9.18
C SER A 257 29.43 7.52 -8.61
N ARG A 258 28.81 8.63 -9.02
CA ARG A 258 28.94 9.96 -8.40
C ARG A 258 28.16 10.10 -7.09
N TYR A 259 27.26 9.17 -6.81
CA TYR A 259 26.36 9.15 -5.66
C TYR A 259 26.51 7.89 -4.83
N ASP A 260 26.22 7.99 -3.55
CA ASP A 260 26.17 6.87 -2.61
C ASP A 260 24.72 6.43 -2.36
N ILE A 261 23.80 7.39 -2.38
CA ILE A 261 22.35 7.16 -2.29
C ILE A 261 21.68 7.96 -3.42
N VAL A 262 20.67 7.36 -4.07
CA VAL A 262 19.83 8.01 -5.09
C VAL A 262 18.36 7.91 -4.72
N ALA A 263 17.60 8.99 -4.92
CA ALA A 263 16.15 9.01 -4.84
C ALA A 263 15.52 8.51 -6.14
N VAL A 264 14.47 7.69 -6.01
CA VAL A 264 13.77 7.01 -7.10
C VAL A 264 12.27 7.23 -6.89
N ASP A 265 11.57 7.85 -7.86
CA ASP A 265 10.09 7.92 -7.83
C ASP A 265 9.55 6.49 -7.95
N LEU A 266 8.58 6.11 -7.12
CA LEU A 266 8.14 4.71 -7.00
C LEU A 266 7.84 4.01 -8.35
N PRO A 267 7.18 4.65 -9.35
CA PRO A 267 6.95 4.01 -10.65
C PRO A 267 8.21 3.66 -11.44
N TRP A 268 9.35 4.32 -11.21
CA TRP A 268 10.57 4.06 -11.98
C TRP A 268 11.27 2.76 -11.61
N LEU A 269 10.82 2.04 -10.57
CA LEU A 269 11.60 0.95 -9.99
C LEU A 269 11.97 -0.14 -11.02
N GLY A 270 11.01 -0.73 -11.74
CA GLY A 270 11.32 -1.74 -12.76
C GLY A 270 12.19 -1.20 -13.89
N GLU A 271 11.99 0.05 -14.33
CA GLU A 271 12.88 0.70 -15.31
C GLU A 271 14.32 0.79 -14.77
N PHE A 272 14.49 1.11 -13.49
CA PHE A 272 15.80 1.30 -12.87
C PHE A 272 16.48 -0.03 -12.54
N VAL A 273 15.72 -1.08 -12.22
CA VAL A 273 16.26 -2.42 -11.97
C VAL A 273 16.70 -3.08 -13.27
N GLU A 274 15.86 -3.12 -14.31
CA GLU A 274 16.19 -3.70 -15.62
C GLU A 274 17.38 -2.98 -16.30
N LYS A 275 17.56 -1.68 -16.03
CA LYS A 275 18.71 -0.89 -16.53
C LYS A 275 19.95 -0.96 -15.63
N GLY A 276 19.93 -1.75 -14.55
CA GLY A 276 21.07 -1.90 -13.64
C GLY A 276 21.46 -0.60 -12.93
N VAL A 277 20.50 0.29 -12.66
CA VAL A 277 20.73 1.55 -11.93
C VAL A 277 20.90 1.27 -10.44
N LEU A 278 20.13 0.33 -9.89
CA LEU A 278 20.03 0.06 -8.45
C LEU A 278 20.65 -1.29 -8.06
N LEU A 279 21.21 -1.33 -6.86
CA LEU A 279 21.67 -2.54 -6.19
C LEU A 279 20.52 -3.13 -5.34
N PRO A 280 20.31 -4.47 -5.30
CA PRO A 280 19.40 -5.08 -4.34
C PRO A 280 19.84 -4.73 -2.92
N LEU A 281 18.91 -4.36 -2.04
CA LEU A 281 19.24 -3.96 -0.67
C LEU A 281 19.65 -5.16 0.19
N ASP A 282 19.10 -6.34 -0.07
CA ASP A 282 19.45 -7.59 0.61
C ASP A 282 20.88 -8.09 0.30
N GLU A 283 21.57 -7.54 -0.71
CA GLU A 283 23.03 -7.72 -0.88
C GLU A 283 23.88 -6.89 0.12
N VAL A 284 23.31 -5.85 0.74
CA VAL A 284 24.09 -4.81 1.45
C VAL A 284 23.56 -4.41 2.83
N ILE A 285 22.32 -4.75 3.18
CA ILE A 285 21.76 -4.59 4.52
C ILE A 285 20.86 -5.78 4.86
N ASP A 286 20.91 -6.19 6.14
CA ASP A 286 19.87 -7.05 6.71
C ASP A 286 18.55 -6.26 6.76
N VAL A 287 17.66 -6.58 5.82
CA VAL A 287 16.37 -5.91 5.61
C VAL A 287 15.49 -5.96 6.86
N ALA A 288 15.64 -6.96 7.74
CA ALA A 288 14.88 -7.03 8.99
C ALA A 288 15.18 -5.85 9.93
N ARG A 289 16.40 -5.27 9.85
CA ARG A 289 16.80 -4.08 10.64
C ARG A 289 16.05 -2.80 10.26
N LEU A 290 15.36 -2.77 9.12
CA LEU A 290 14.56 -1.63 8.67
C LEU A 290 13.15 -1.63 9.28
N ASP A 291 12.73 -2.71 9.93
CA ASP A 291 11.34 -3.02 10.29
C ASP A 291 10.36 -2.85 9.11
N PRO A 292 10.36 -3.79 8.14
CA PRO A 292 9.47 -3.75 6.97
C PRO A 292 7.98 -3.62 7.31
N ALA A 293 7.54 -4.20 8.43
CA ALA A 293 6.15 -4.17 8.88
C ALA A 293 5.71 -2.80 9.44
N ASP A 294 6.67 -1.90 9.69
CA ASP A 294 6.42 -0.54 10.14
C ASP A 294 6.29 0.47 8.99
N PHE A 295 6.46 0.07 7.73
CA PHE A 295 6.21 0.90 6.55
C PHE A 295 4.79 0.74 6.00
N HIS A 296 4.22 1.81 5.42
CA HIS A 296 2.96 1.73 4.66
C HIS A 296 3.07 0.69 3.55
N THR A 297 2.17 -0.29 3.55
CA THR A 297 2.30 -1.54 2.76
C THR A 297 2.52 -1.29 1.26
N ALA A 298 1.70 -0.44 0.64
CA ALA A 298 1.84 -0.07 -0.77
C ALA A 298 3.13 0.71 -1.08
N GLY A 299 3.63 1.51 -0.13
CA GLY A 299 4.90 2.22 -0.26
C GLY A 299 6.11 1.28 -0.21
N TRP A 300 6.07 0.26 0.67
CA TRP A 300 7.10 -0.78 0.76
C TRP A 300 7.08 -1.73 -0.44
N GLN A 301 5.90 -2.22 -0.84
CA GLN A 301 5.76 -3.12 -2.00
C GLN A 301 6.21 -2.44 -3.30
N ALA A 302 5.94 -1.15 -3.48
CA ALA A 302 6.41 -0.38 -4.63
C ALA A 302 7.93 -0.20 -4.73
N THR A 303 8.73 -0.70 -3.76
CA THR A 303 10.20 -0.76 -3.87
C THR A 303 10.77 -2.15 -4.17
N HIS A 304 9.92 -3.12 -4.51
CA HIS A 304 10.31 -4.50 -4.83
C HIS A 304 10.24 -4.81 -6.33
N TRP A 305 11.22 -5.57 -6.83
CA TRP A 305 11.22 -6.15 -8.18
C TRP A 305 11.73 -7.59 -8.12
N GLY A 306 11.07 -8.53 -8.80
CA GLY A 306 11.46 -9.95 -8.79
C GLY A 306 11.55 -10.59 -7.39
N GLY A 307 10.83 -10.05 -6.39
CA GLY A 307 10.89 -10.48 -4.98
C GLY A 307 11.97 -9.78 -4.13
N HIS A 308 12.86 -8.98 -4.71
CA HIS A 308 13.95 -8.29 -3.99
C HIS A 308 13.64 -6.80 -3.75
N PRO A 309 13.96 -6.22 -2.58
CA PRO A 309 13.85 -4.79 -2.32
C PRO A 309 15.02 -4.01 -2.93
N TYR A 310 14.76 -2.94 -3.69
CA TYR A 310 15.79 -2.08 -4.31
C TYR A 310 15.86 -0.66 -3.75
N GLY A 311 14.93 -0.29 -2.87
CA GLY A 311 14.91 1.01 -2.19
C GLY A 311 14.16 0.94 -0.87
N VAL A 312 14.51 1.84 0.06
CA VAL A 312 13.75 2.04 1.29
C VAL A 312 12.87 3.27 1.12
N PRO A 313 11.54 3.20 1.34
CA PRO A 313 10.67 4.36 1.29
C PRO A 313 11.18 5.49 2.20
N ALA A 314 11.38 6.68 1.63
CA ALA A 314 11.70 7.90 2.38
C ALA A 314 10.52 8.88 2.39
N GLN A 315 9.61 8.78 1.41
CA GLN A 315 8.33 9.49 1.39
C GLN A 315 7.26 8.55 0.81
N THR A 316 6.19 8.29 1.56
CA THR A 316 4.92 7.81 1.01
C THR A 316 4.03 9.05 0.82
N THR A 317 3.65 9.34 -0.42
CA THR A 317 2.90 10.54 -0.80
C THR A 317 1.70 10.16 -1.67
N PRO A 318 0.53 9.84 -1.09
CA PRO A 318 -0.67 9.66 -1.92
C PRO A 318 -1.06 10.98 -2.60
N GLU A 319 -1.60 10.89 -3.81
CA GLU A 319 -2.47 11.96 -4.34
C GLU A 319 -3.83 11.83 -3.67
N LEU A 320 -4.33 12.96 -3.17
CA LEU A 320 -5.58 13.09 -2.42
C LEU A 320 -6.43 14.19 -3.04
N LEU A 321 -7.74 14.15 -2.81
CA LEU A 321 -8.60 15.30 -3.05
C LEU A 321 -8.57 16.22 -1.82
N PHE A 322 -7.94 17.38 -1.97
CA PHE A 322 -8.04 18.50 -1.02
C PHE A 322 -9.32 19.29 -1.30
N TYR A 323 -10.13 19.57 -0.28
CA TYR A 323 -11.33 20.42 -0.42
C TYR A 323 -11.40 21.49 0.67
N ARG A 324 -11.99 22.64 0.36
CA ARG A 324 -12.14 23.77 1.30
C ARG A 324 -13.38 23.63 2.16
N LYS A 325 -13.22 23.15 3.40
CA LYS A 325 -14.31 22.89 4.37
C LYS A 325 -15.18 24.12 4.59
N ASP A 326 -14.57 25.30 4.66
CA ASP A 326 -15.26 26.57 4.84
C ASP A 326 -16.11 26.97 3.63
N MET A 327 -15.64 26.70 2.40
CA MET A 327 -16.39 26.96 1.17
C MET A 327 -17.55 25.96 1.00
N PHE A 328 -17.30 24.69 1.33
CA PHE A 328 -18.33 23.64 1.37
C PHE A 328 -19.44 23.97 2.39
N ALA A 329 -19.06 24.33 3.62
CA ALA A 329 -20.01 24.73 4.66
C ALA A 329 -20.81 26.01 4.28
N GLN A 330 -20.19 26.99 3.62
CA GLN A 330 -20.87 28.19 3.11
C GLN A 330 -21.88 27.86 1.99
N ALA A 331 -21.59 26.84 1.18
CA ALA A 331 -22.47 26.40 0.09
C ALA A 331 -23.53 25.36 0.53
N GLY A 332 -23.44 24.83 1.76
CA GLY A 332 -24.30 23.73 2.23
C GLY A 332 -23.99 22.39 1.54
N LEU A 333 -22.73 22.16 1.17
CA LEU A 333 -22.27 20.97 0.47
C LEU A 333 -21.57 20.00 1.42
N GLU A 334 -21.86 18.71 1.28
CA GLU A 334 -21.10 17.62 1.90
C GLU A 334 -19.85 17.28 1.07
N PRO A 335 -18.77 16.74 1.69
CA PRO A 335 -17.57 16.33 0.96
C PRO A 335 -17.88 15.26 -0.10
N PRO A 336 -17.29 15.34 -1.31
CA PRO A 336 -17.74 14.52 -2.43
C PRO A 336 -17.25 13.07 -2.33
N ALA A 337 -18.20 12.13 -2.24
CA ALA A 337 -17.93 10.69 -2.11
C ALA A 337 -17.96 9.91 -3.46
N THR A 338 -18.24 10.57 -4.58
CA THR A 338 -18.19 9.99 -5.95
C THR A 338 -17.75 11.04 -6.97
N THR A 339 -17.39 10.63 -8.19
CA THR A 339 -17.12 11.54 -9.32
C THR A 339 -18.30 12.47 -9.62
N ASP A 340 -19.52 11.98 -9.52
CA ASP A 340 -20.74 12.76 -9.78
C ASP A 340 -20.93 13.85 -8.72
N ALA A 341 -20.70 13.50 -7.45
CA ALA A 341 -20.72 14.46 -6.34
C ALA A 341 -19.59 15.49 -6.46
N LEU A 342 -18.42 15.07 -6.95
CA LEU A 342 -17.27 15.95 -7.20
C LEU A 342 -17.56 16.95 -8.33
N LEU A 343 -18.14 16.50 -9.45
CA LEU A 343 -18.57 17.37 -10.55
C LEU A 343 -19.69 18.32 -10.12
N ALA A 344 -20.65 17.86 -9.32
CA ALA A 344 -21.70 18.70 -8.75
C ALA A 344 -21.14 19.79 -7.83
N ALA A 345 -20.21 19.44 -6.93
CA ALA A 345 -19.54 20.40 -6.04
C ALA A 345 -18.65 21.38 -6.81
N ALA A 346 -17.89 20.91 -7.80
CA ALA A 346 -17.05 21.76 -8.65
C ALA A 346 -17.91 22.77 -9.44
N ARG A 347 -19.02 22.32 -10.01
CA ARG A 347 -20.01 23.16 -10.71
C ARG A 347 -20.65 24.19 -9.77
N ALA A 348 -20.96 23.82 -8.52
CA ALA A 348 -21.57 24.70 -7.53
C ALA A 348 -20.61 25.76 -6.96
N LEU A 349 -19.31 25.46 -6.91
CA LEU A 349 -18.26 26.33 -6.33
C LEU A 349 -17.46 27.12 -7.39
N HIS A 350 -17.76 26.94 -8.68
CA HIS A 350 -17.12 27.67 -9.78
C HIS A 350 -17.85 29.01 -10.06
N ASP A 351 -17.30 30.11 -9.54
CA ASP A 351 -17.71 31.50 -9.83
C ASP A 351 -16.51 32.30 -10.40
N PRO A 352 -16.22 32.17 -11.71
CA PRO A 352 -15.09 32.84 -12.34
C PRO A 352 -15.29 34.37 -12.43
N VAL A 353 -16.51 34.87 -12.24
CA VAL A 353 -16.77 36.32 -12.13
C VAL A 353 -16.22 36.89 -10.82
N ARG A 354 -16.14 36.05 -9.77
CA ARG A 354 -15.43 36.34 -8.52
C ARG A 354 -13.99 35.81 -8.48
N GLY A 355 -13.50 35.22 -9.57
CA GLY A 355 -12.16 34.60 -9.63
C GLY A 355 -12.04 33.30 -8.82
N VAL A 356 -13.14 32.58 -8.61
CA VAL A 356 -13.17 31.30 -7.89
C VAL A 356 -13.47 30.16 -8.85
N HIS A 357 -12.64 29.12 -8.83
CA HIS A 357 -12.80 27.93 -9.67
C HIS A 357 -13.12 26.70 -8.82
N GLY A 358 -13.94 25.79 -9.36
CA GLY A 358 -14.41 24.62 -8.63
C GLY A 358 -13.30 23.63 -8.29
N ILE A 359 -12.38 23.38 -9.22
CA ILE A 359 -11.33 22.36 -9.04
C ILE A 359 -10.03 22.66 -9.82
N ALA A 360 -8.88 22.19 -9.32
CA ALA A 360 -7.61 22.16 -10.04
C ALA A 360 -6.89 20.79 -9.95
N TRP A 361 -6.10 20.46 -10.96
CA TRP A 361 -5.51 19.14 -11.24
C TRP A 361 -4.37 19.27 -12.28
N ASN A 362 -3.66 18.18 -12.60
CA ASN A 362 -2.55 18.24 -13.57
C ASN A 362 -3.09 18.09 -15.01
N ALA A 363 -3.18 19.17 -15.77
CA ALA A 363 -3.58 19.12 -17.20
C ALA A 363 -2.52 19.62 -18.19
N ALA A 364 -1.33 20.00 -17.71
CA ALA A 364 -0.16 20.22 -18.55
C ALA A 364 0.20 18.96 -19.37
N ARG A 365 0.78 19.15 -20.56
CA ARG A 365 1.15 18.07 -21.48
C ARG A 365 2.31 17.22 -20.95
N GLY A 366 2.31 15.92 -21.24
CA GLY A 366 3.36 14.97 -20.84
C GLY A 366 3.12 14.37 -19.46
N THR A 367 4.20 14.11 -18.70
CA THR A 367 4.20 13.43 -17.38
C THR A 367 3.06 13.86 -16.45
N ALA A 368 2.72 15.15 -16.50
CA ALA A 368 1.65 15.81 -15.78
C ALA A 368 0.27 15.17 -15.94
N LEU A 369 -0.36 15.40 -17.09
CA LEU A 369 -1.63 14.77 -17.41
C LEU A 369 -1.50 13.24 -17.47
N GLY A 370 -0.32 12.72 -17.80
CA GLY A 370 -0.03 11.29 -17.78
C GLY A 370 -0.31 10.63 -16.43
N HIS A 371 0.19 11.22 -15.32
CA HIS A 371 -0.12 10.73 -13.98
C HIS A 371 -1.63 10.79 -13.68
N THR A 372 -2.28 11.92 -13.97
CA THR A 372 -3.72 12.06 -13.67
C THR A 372 -4.58 11.12 -14.52
N VAL A 373 -4.29 10.88 -15.80
CA VAL A 373 -5.02 9.90 -16.62
C VAL A 373 -4.94 8.50 -16.02
N LEU A 374 -3.74 8.06 -15.62
CA LEU A 374 -3.55 6.75 -14.98
C LEU A 374 -4.29 6.63 -13.65
N MET A 375 -4.35 7.71 -12.86
CA MET A 375 -5.13 7.75 -11.63
C MET A 375 -6.63 7.75 -11.90
N THR A 376 -7.12 8.49 -12.90
CA THR A 376 -8.54 8.51 -13.25
C THR A 376 -9.02 7.18 -13.84
N LEU A 377 -8.17 6.40 -14.52
CA LEU A 377 -8.50 5.00 -14.84
C LEU A 377 -8.80 4.20 -13.56
N ALA A 378 -7.98 4.37 -12.51
CA ALA A 378 -8.21 3.73 -11.22
C ALA A 378 -9.46 4.26 -10.48
N ASP A 379 -9.76 5.55 -10.59
CA ASP A 379 -11.00 6.16 -10.06
C ASP A 379 -12.25 5.50 -10.68
N PHE A 380 -12.18 5.14 -11.96
CA PHE A 380 -13.21 4.36 -12.69
C PHE A 380 -13.01 2.83 -12.59
N GLY A 381 -12.24 2.37 -11.59
CA GLY A 381 -12.16 0.96 -11.20
C GLY A 381 -11.27 0.09 -12.09
N GLN A 382 -10.29 0.66 -12.81
CA GLN A 382 -9.47 -0.10 -13.75
C GLN A 382 -7.97 0.31 -13.74
N PRO A 383 -7.02 -0.64 -13.71
CA PRO A 383 -5.61 -0.36 -13.97
C PRO A 383 -5.36 0.05 -15.44
N VAL A 384 -4.15 0.55 -15.70
CA VAL A 384 -3.64 0.87 -17.05
C VAL A 384 -2.97 -0.33 -17.76
N LEU A 385 -2.78 -1.44 -17.04
CA LEU A 385 -2.34 -2.75 -17.54
C LEU A 385 -3.36 -3.82 -17.12
N ASP A 386 -3.41 -4.98 -17.77
CA ASP A 386 -4.32 -6.09 -17.47
C ASP A 386 -3.95 -6.92 -16.21
N LEU A 387 -3.69 -6.22 -15.10
CA LEU A 387 -3.31 -6.79 -13.80
C LEU A 387 -4.38 -7.74 -13.23
N PRO A 388 -4.00 -8.80 -12.48
CA PRO A 388 -4.94 -9.65 -11.77
C PRO A 388 -5.70 -8.90 -10.67
N ALA A 389 -7.02 -9.07 -10.59
CA ALA A 389 -7.82 -8.49 -9.51
C ALA A 389 -7.71 -9.29 -8.20
N ILE A 390 -7.60 -8.58 -7.08
CA ILE A 390 -7.49 -9.12 -5.71
C ILE A 390 -8.42 -8.36 -4.75
N ALA A 391 -8.53 -8.83 -3.50
CA ALA A 391 -9.18 -8.05 -2.45
C ALA A 391 -8.39 -6.74 -2.23
N GLY A 392 -9.07 -5.59 -2.29
CA GLY A 392 -8.45 -4.26 -2.18
C GLY A 392 -7.97 -3.63 -3.49
N GLY A 393 -8.02 -4.34 -4.63
CA GLY A 393 -7.66 -3.76 -5.94
C GLY A 393 -6.99 -4.76 -6.88
N TYR A 394 -5.74 -4.49 -7.26
CA TYR A 394 -5.02 -5.23 -8.29
C TYR A 394 -3.64 -5.66 -7.81
N ASP A 395 -3.23 -6.87 -8.21
CA ASP A 395 -1.95 -7.47 -7.84
C ASP A 395 -0.79 -6.79 -8.58
N CYS A 396 0.30 -6.58 -7.85
CA CYS A 396 1.57 -6.02 -8.32
C CYS A 396 2.77 -6.73 -7.66
N ALA A 397 2.59 -7.88 -7.02
CA ALA A 397 3.65 -8.60 -6.32
C ALA A 397 4.68 -9.24 -7.26
N ASP A 398 4.25 -9.67 -8.46
CA ASP A 398 5.13 -10.19 -9.52
C ASP A 398 4.86 -9.48 -10.85
N LEU A 399 5.23 -8.20 -10.90
CA LEU A 399 5.26 -7.43 -12.14
C LEU A 399 6.42 -7.85 -13.08
N ALA A 400 7.35 -8.68 -12.62
CA ALA A 400 8.57 -9.06 -13.35
C ALA A 400 8.36 -10.27 -14.28
N SER A 401 7.42 -11.18 -13.98
CA SER A 401 7.16 -12.37 -14.81
C SER A 401 6.01 -12.24 -15.82
N GLY A 402 5.21 -11.17 -15.74
CA GLY A 402 3.97 -11.00 -16.53
C GLY A 402 4.16 -10.48 -17.96
N ASP A 403 3.41 -11.06 -18.91
CA ASP A 403 3.10 -10.45 -20.22
C ASP A 403 1.96 -9.44 -20.04
N HIS A 404 2.29 -8.22 -19.61
CA HIS A 404 1.31 -7.16 -19.34
C HIS A 404 0.87 -6.44 -20.61
N ARG A 405 -0.42 -6.14 -20.74
CA ARG A 405 -1.03 -5.46 -21.89
C ARG A 405 -1.71 -4.16 -21.44
N PRO A 406 -1.51 -3.04 -22.15
CA PRO A 406 -2.22 -1.81 -21.83
C PRO A 406 -3.75 -1.94 -21.95
N THR A 407 -4.48 -1.25 -21.08
CA THR A 407 -5.95 -1.32 -20.98
C THR A 407 -6.60 0.07 -21.13
N ILE A 408 -6.13 0.86 -22.10
CA ILE A 408 -6.53 2.27 -22.25
C ILE A 408 -7.84 2.43 -23.05
N ASP A 409 -8.04 1.71 -24.17
CA ASP A 409 -9.30 1.78 -24.95
C ASP A 409 -10.36 0.80 -24.44
N THR A 410 -10.95 1.16 -23.31
CA THR A 410 -12.07 0.44 -22.67
C THR A 410 -13.23 1.38 -22.39
N ASP A 411 -14.35 0.86 -21.87
CA ASP A 411 -15.49 1.69 -21.45
C ASP A 411 -15.17 2.48 -20.17
N ALA A 412 -14.34 1.94 -19.27
CA ALA A 412 -13.79 2.68 -18.13
C ALA A 412 -12.83 3.79 -18.60
N GLY A 413 -11.99 3.51 -19.61
CA GLY A 413 -11.16 4.52 -20.27
C GLY A 413 -11.96 5.65 -20.90
N LEU A 414 -13.14 5.35 -21.48
CA LEU A 414 -14.04 6.37 -21.99
C LEU A 414 -14.62 7.23 -20.86
N ALA A 415 -15.13 6.61 -19.80
CA ALA A 415 -15.71 7.32 -18.66
C ALA A 415 -14.67 8.24 -17.98
N ALA A 416 -13.43 7.77 -17.82
CA ALA A 416 -12.30 8.57 -17.35
C ALA A 416 -12.00 9.76 -18.28
N ALA A 417 -11.97 9.55 -19.60
CA ALA A 417 -11.72 10.60 -20.58
C ALA A 417 -12.83 11.67 -20.62
N GLU A 418 -14.09 11.25 -20.50
CA GLU A 418 -15.25 12.14 -20.45
C GLU A 418 -15.32 12.93 -19.13
N PHE A 419 -14.99 12.30 -18.00
CA PHE A 419 -14.85 12.97 -16.71
C PHE A 419 -13.76 14.06 -16.71
N LEU A 420 -12.57 13.79 -17.28
CA LEU A 420 -11.52 14.80 -17.42
C LEU A 420 -11.94 15.98 -18.32
N LEU A 421 -12.79 15.74 -19.32
CA LEU A 421 -13.40 16.79 -20.13
C LEU A 421 -14.44 17.62 -19.37
N GLU A 422 -15.21 17.04 -18.44
CA GLU A 422 -16.12 17.83 -17.59
C GLU A 422 -15.36 18.60 -16.50
N LEU A 423 -14.31 18.04 -15.89
CA LEU A 423 -13.45 18.78 -14.93
C LEU A 423 -12.89 20.07 -15.54
N LEU A 424 -12.51 20.04 -16.83
CA LEU A 424 -12.02 21.19 -17.57
C LEU A 424 -13.01 22.38 -17.53
N ALA A 425 -14.32 22.12 -17.51
CA ALA A 425 -15.36 23.15 -17.48
C ALA A 425 -15.43 23.94 -16.16
N TYR A 426 -14.91 23.39 -15.05
CA TYR A 426 -14.93 24.04 -13.72
C TYR A 426 -13.54 24.49 -13.24
N SER A 427 -12.53 24.33 -14.10
CA SER A 427 -11.13 24.60 -13.79
C SER A 427 -10.72 26.07 -14.00
N PRO A 428 -9.52 26.49 -13.53
CA PRO A 428 -8.84 27.71 -13.99
C PRO A 428 -8.66 27.74 -15.52
N PRO A 429 -8.68 28.93 -16.17
CA PRO A 429 -8.58 29.04 -17.63
C PRO A 429 -7.21 28.61 -18.18
N ASP A 430 -6.18 28.61 -17.32
CA ASP A 430 -4.80 28.22 -17.60
C ASP A 430 -4.46 26.79 -17.13
N ILE A 431 -5.45 25.99 -16.72
CA ILE A 431 -5.29 24.61 -16.21
C ILE A 431 -4.45 23.71 -17.14
N LEU A 432 -4.57 23.87 -18.46
CA LEU A 432 -3.79 23.12 -19.47
C LEU A 432 -2.29 23.47 -19.48
N SER A 433 -1.85 24.39 -18.62
CA SER A 433 -0.44 24.69 -18.34
C SER A 433 -0.01 24.33 -16.91
N MET A 434 -0.93 23.89 -16.05
CA MET A 434 -0.64 23.62 -14.63
C MET A 434 0.00 22.24 -14.41
N SER A 435 1.09 22.24 -13.63
CA SER A 435 1.72 21.07 -13.04
C SER A 435 1.58 21.11 -11.51
N TRP A 436 2.47 20.44 -10.75
CA TRP A 436 2.20 20.06 -9.35
C TRP A 436 2.05 21.31 -8.48
N TYR A 437 2.90 22.30 -8.71
CA TYR A 437 2.95 23.54 -7.93
C TYR A 437 1.91 24.55 -8.41
N GLU A 438 1.62 24.58 -9.71
CA GLU A 438 0.70 25.55 -10.32
C GLU A 438 -0.75 25.28 -9.94
N ARG A 439 -1.17 24.02 -9.72
CA ARG A 439 -2.52 23.69 -9.22
C ARG A 439 -2.71 23.98 -7.72
N ILE A 440 -1.66 23.85 -6.90
CA ILE A 440 -1.76 24.01 -5.44
C ILE A 440 -1.66 25.48 -4.99
N ARG A 441 -0.91 26.32 -5.70
CA ARG A 441 -0.84 27.77 -5.42
C ARG A 441 -2.20 28.48 -5.41
N PRO A 442 -3.10 28.34 -6.41
CA PRO A 442 -4.41 28.98 -6.38
C PRO A 442 -5.36 28.36 -5.34
N TYR A 443 -5.22 27.06 -5.03
CA TYR A 443 -5.92 26.43 -3.91
C TYR A 443 -5.50 27.05 -2.56
N ALA A 444 -4.19 27.17 -2.33
CA ALA A 444 -3.63 27.81 -1.15
C ALA A 444 -3.97 29.30 -1.06
N ALA A 445 -4.06 30.01 -2.18
CA ALA A 445 -4.52 31.41 -2.25
C ALA A 445 -6.06 31.55 -2.12
N GLY A 446 -6.81 30.45 -2.21
CA GLY A 446 -8.27 30.42 -2.08
C GLY A 446 -9.06 30.81 -3.34
N SER A 447 -8.44 30.87 -4.52
CA SER A 447 -9.13 31.03 -5.80
C SER A 447 -9.58 29.69 -6.42
N VAL A 448 -9.30 28.57 -5.75
CA VAL A 448 -9.76 27.23 -6.15
C VAL A 448 -10.35 26.52 -4.92
N ALA A 449 -11.55 25.95 -5.07
CA ALA A 449 -12.28 25.31 -3.97
C ALA A 449 -11.83 23.87 -3.64
N MET A 450 -11.34 23.14 -4.65
CA MET A 450 -10.84 21.77 -4.53
C MET A 450 -9.58 21.57 -5.37
N ALA A 451 -8.66 20.73 -4.93
CA ALA A 451 -7.53 20.33 -5.75
C ALA A 451 -7.20 18.86 -5.53
N TYR A 452 -7.03 18.10 -6.60
CA TYR A 452 -6.22 16.88 -6.51
C TYR A 452 -4.79 17.30 -6.20
N GLY A 453 -4.11 16.63 -5.25
CA GLY A 453 -2.79 17.03 -4.79
C GLY A 453 -2.06 15.96 -3.98
N TYR A 454 -0.77 15.79 -4.25
CA TYR A 454 0.12 14.98 -3.43
C TYR A 454 0.31 15.61 -2.03
N THR A 455 0.31 14.80 -0.98
CA THR A 455 0.51 15.25 0.42
C THR A 455 1.79 16.08 0.62
N LEU A 456 2.84 15.84 -0.18
CA LEU A 456 4.09 16.61 -0.18
C LEU A 456 3.91 18.11 -0.49
N LEU A 457 2.76 18.50 -1.06
CA LEU A 457 2.41 19.88 -1.42
C LEU A 457 1.54 20.57 -0.36
N ALA A 458 1.03 19.85 0.64
CA ALA A 458 0.29 20.45 1.76
C ALA A 458 1.06 21.56 2.53
N PRO A 459 2.41 21.57 2.63
CA PRO A 459 3.15 22.68 3.22
C PRO A 459 2.85 24.06 2.61
N TYR A 460 2.39 24.13 1.34
CA TYR A 460 2.02 25.39 0.69
C TYR A 460 0.78 26.08 1.30
N PHE A 461 -0.02 25.38 2.11
CA PHE A 461 -1.14 25.96 2.86
C PHE A 461 -1.12 25.64 4.35
N GLU A 462 -0.43 24.59 4.81
CA GLU A 462 -0.33 24.28 6.24
C GLU A 462 0.83 24.98 6.97
N LEU A 463 1.84 25.49 6.26
CA LEU A 463 2.95 26.25 6.87
C LEU A 463 2.83 27.77 6.63
N ASP A 464 1.80 28.23 5.93
CA ASP A 464 1.50 29.66 5.75
C ASP A 464 0.18 30.03 6.47
N PRO A 465 0.23 30.64 7.68
CA PRO A 465 -0.94 31.12 8.39
C PRO A 465 -1.74 32.22 7.67
N ALA A 466 -1.21 32.80 6.59
CA ALA A 466 -1.95 33.76 5.75
C ALA A 466 -2.74 33.07 4.62
N SER A 467 -2.50 31.77 4.35
CA SER A 467 -3.27 31.00 3.38
C SER A 467 -4.72 30.82 3.84
N PRO A 468 -5.74 31.19 3.03
CA PRO A 468 -7.15 30.87 3.34
C PRO A 468 -7.46 29.37 3.45
N ALA A 469 -6.57 28.48 3.00
CA ALA A 469 -6.70 27.04 3.18
C ALA A 469 -6.08 26.52 4.49
N CYS A 470 -5.27 27.33 5.20
CA CYS A 470 -4.64 26.94 6.47
C CYS A 470 -5.70 26.53 7.51
N GLY A 471 -5.66 25.26 7.93
CA GLY A 471 -6.67 24.66 8.82
C GLY A 471 -8.05 24.41 8.19
N GLN A 472 -8.34 25.01 7.02
CA GLN A 472 -9.62 24.88 6.30
C GLN A 472 -9.62 23.79 5.21
N THR A 473 -8.47 23.20 4.89
CA THR A 473 -8.40 21.97 4.08
C THR A 473 -9.03 20.77 4.80
N GLY A 474 -9.80 19.98 4.06
CA GLY A 474 -10.11 18.59 4.36
C GLY A 474 -9.49 17.66 3.31
N PHE A 475 -9.23 16.41 3.68
CA PHE A 475 -8.49 15.43 2.88
C PHE A 475 -9.38 14.21 2.61
N LEU A 476 -9.47 13.79 1.35
CA LEU A 476 -10.18 12.60 0.91
C LEU A 476 -9.29 11.73 -0.02
N PRO A 477 -9.54 10.42 -0.13
CA PRO A 477 -9.08 9.67 -1.30
C PRO A 477 -9.73 10.25 -2.58
N HIS A 478 -9.31 9.78 -3.75
CA HIS A 478 -10.02 10.05 -4.99
C HIS A 478 -11.47 9.52 -4.89
N PRO A 479 -12.50 10.33 -5.18
CA PRO A 479 -13.87 9.87 -5.20
C PRO A 479 -14.11 8.90 -6.37
N PRO A 480 -14.63 7.69 -6.14
CA PRO A 480 -14.82 6.69 -7.21
C PRO A 480 -15.87 7.09 -8.24
N GLY A 481 -15.64 6.67 -9.47
CA GLY A 481 -16.63 6.62 -10.55
C GLY A 481 -17.47 5.34 -10.51
N PRO A 482 -18.45 5.19 -11.41
CA PRO A 482 -19.31 4.00 -11.47
C PRO A 482 -18.49 2.71 -11.68
N GLY A 483 -18.53 1.82 -10.69
CA GLY A 483 -17.77 0.56 -10.69
C GLY A 483 -16.39 0.63 -10.01
N GLY A 484 -15.91 1.82 -9.68
CA GLY A 484 -14.68 2.02 -8.92
C GLY A 484 -14.85 1.92 -7.40
N THR A 485 -13.72 2.00 -6.69
CA THR A 485 -13.62 2.09 -5.23
C THR A 485 -12.75 3.30 -4.87
N PRO A 486 -12.88 3.90 -3.66
CA PRO A 486 -12.00 4.99 -3.26
C PRO A 486 -10.53 4.55 -3.28
N VAL A 487 -9.67 5.36 -3.90
CA VAL A 487 -8.23 5.08 -4.02
C VAL A 487 -7.45 6.35 -3.69
N ALA A 488 -6.32 6.21 -3.01
CA ALA A 488 -5.37 7.28 -2.73
C ALA A 488 -4.03 6.89 -3.40
N PRO A 489 -3.81 7.28 -4.67
CA PRO A 489 -2.70 6.77 -5.48
C PRO A 489 -1.32 7.11 -4.91
N VAL A 490 -0.63 6.11 -4.37
CA VAL A 490 0.67 6.26 -3.70
C VAL A 490 1.75 6.64 -4.71
N GLY A 491 2.37 7.79 -4.50
CA GLY A 491 3.66 8.18 -5.06
C GLY A 491 4.67 8.49 -3.96
N GLY A 492 5.73 9.19 -4.32
CA GLY A 492 6.82 9.55 -3.41
C GLY A 492 8.13 8.88 -3.82
N TYR A 493 9.12 8.92 -2.94
CA TYR A 493 10.47 8.50 -3.26
C TYR A 493 10.98 7.43 -2.31
N ALA A 494 11.57 6.39 -2.90
CA ALA A 494 12.47 5.48 -2.22
C ALA A 494 13.91 6.00 -2.34
N LEU A 495 14.74 5.68 -1.36
CA LEU A 495 16.18 5.87 -1.40
C LEU A 495 16.86 4.52 -1.63
N GLY A 496 17.67 4.41 -2.68
CA GLY A 496 18.40 3.19 -3.06
C GLY A 496 19.90 3.44 -3.25
N LEU A 497 20.69 2.36 -3.30
CA LEU A 497 22.12 2.40 -3.58
C LEU A 497 22.36 2.14 -5.09
N PRO A 498 23.20 2.92 -5.79
CA PRO A 498 23.53 2.64 -7.18
C PRO A 498 24.26 1.30 -7.36
N ALA A 499 23.95 0.52 -8.39
CA ALA A 499 24.62 -0.76 -8.67
C ALA A 499 26.14 -0.57 -8.87
N ASN A 500 26.53 0.50 -9.58
CA ASN A 500 27.91 0.92 -9.81
C ASN A 500 28.52 1.72 -8.64
N LEU A 501 27.97 1.62 -7.43
CA LEU A 501 28.60 2.10 -6.21
C LEU A 501 29.80 1.20 -5.85
N ALA A 502 30.96 1.84 -5.71
CA ALA A 502 32.24 1.18 -5.39
C ALA A 502 32.12 0.35 -4.09
N PRO A 503 32.62 -0.90 -4.05
CA PRO A 503 32.35 -1.83 -2.94
C PRO A 503 32.68 -1.31 -1.55
N GLU A 504 33.80 -0.58 -1.41
CA GLU A 504 34.27 0.01 -0.15
C GLU A 504 33.36 1.11 0.41
N ARG A 505 32.39 1.60 -0.39
CA ARG A 505 31.41 2.62 0.00
C ARG A 505 30.06 2.02 0.38
N ARG A 506 29.74 0.80 -0.07
CA ARG A 506 28.41 0.17 0.06
C ARG A 506 27.92 0.09 1.50
N ALA A 507 28.72 -0.47 2.42
CA ALA A 507 28.31 -0.65 3.82
C ALA A 507 28.00 0.68 4.54
N ALA A 508 28.82 1.71 4.34
CA ALA A 508 28.58 3.03 4.94
C ALA A 508 27.40 3.77 4.27
N ALA A 509 27.16 3.57 2.97
CA ALA A 509 25.99 4.09 2.30
C ALA A 509 24.69 3.41 2.79
N ALA A 510 24.71 2.09 3.00
CA ALA A 510 23.58 1.32 3.52
C ALA A 510 23.24 1.69 4.98
N GLU A 511 24.26 1.86 5.84
CA GLU A 511 24.05 2.35 7.22
C GLU A 511 23.52 3.80 7.25
N ALA A 512 23.96 4.67 6.34
CA ALA A 512 23.43 6.03 6.24
C ALA A 512 21.98 6.05 5.69
N LEU A 513 21.67 5.19 4.72
CA LEU A 513 20.32 4.98 4.19
C LEU A 513 19.35 4.57 5.32
N ALA A 514 19.73 3.56 6.12
CA ALA A 514 18.92 3.10 7.25
C ALA A 514 18.70 4.17 8.33
N VAL A 515 19.67 5.08 8.54
CA VAL A 515 19.49 6.24 9.43
C VAL A 515 18.53 7.27 8.83
N PHE A 516 18.61 7.58 7.54
CA PHE A 516 17.71 8.56 6.90
C PHE A 516 16.25 8.08 6.80
N THR A 517 16.01 6.77 6.82
CA THR A 517 14.68 6.15 6.77
C THR A 517 14.25 5.55 8.12
N SER A 518 14.92 5.88 9.23
CA SER A 518 14.51 5.47 10.58
C SER A 518 13.24 6.22 11.05
N PRO A 519 12.46 5.67 12.00
CA PRO A 519 11.31 6.36 12.58
C PRO A 519 11.65 7.75 13.14
N GLU A 520 12.80 7.88 13.82
CA GLU A 520 13.25 9.12 14.44
C GLU A 520 13.64 10.17 13.40
N ALA A 521 14.28 9.74 12.29
CA ALA A 521 14.60 10.62 11.17
C ALA A 521 13.34 11.11 10.45
N GLN A 522 12.38 10.21 10.20
CA GLN A 522 11.11 10.53 9.54
C GLN A 522 10.24 11.46 10.41
N LYS A 523 10.20 11.25 11.73
CA LYS A 523 9.62 12.20 12.68
C LYS A 523 10.32 13.56 12.64
N LEU A 524 11.66 13.59 12.57
CA LEU A 524 12.43 14.83 12.49
C LEU A 524 12.12 15.63 11.21
N PHE A 525 11.93 14.97 10.07
CA PHE A 525 11.42 15.60 8.83
C PHE A 525 10.04 16.25 9.05
N VAL A 526 9.09 15.54 9.67
CA VAL A 526 7.74 16.06 9.96
C VAL A 526 7.78 17.27 10.89
N GLN A 527 8.56 17.20 11.98
CA GLN A 527 8.76 18.30 12.92
C GLN A 527 9.36 19.57 12.28
N ASN A 528 10.05 19.44 11.14
CA ASN A 528 10.70 20.54 10.45
C ASN A 528 10.03 20.94 9.11
N GLY A 529 8.78 20.50 8.89
CA GLY A 529 7.90 21.01 7.82
C GLY A 529 7.39 19.96 6.84
N SER A 530 7.87 18.71 6.89
CA SER A 530 7.31 17.64 6.05
C SER A 530 5.83 17.38 6.37
N ARG A 531 5.07 16.99 5.34
CA ARG A 531 3.69 16.45 5.43
C ARG A 531 3.60 15.06 4.79
N THR A 532 4.73 14.39 4.72
CA THR A 532 4.89 13.03 4.20
C THR A 532 5.70 12.21 5.19
N ASN A 533 5.31 10.96 5.38
CA ASN A 533 6.01 9.99 6.19
C ASN A 533 5.65 8.60 5.65
N PRO A 534 6.60 7.65 5.54
CA PRO A 534 6.33 6.31 5.04
C PRO A 534 6.06 5.26 6.13
N ARG A 535 5.99 5.62 7.42
CA ARG A 535 5.94 4.67 8.56
C ARG A 535 4.72 4.77 9.48
N TYR A 536 4.15 3.64 9.83
CA TYR A 536 3.08 3.50 10.83
C TYR A 536 3.50 3.97 12.24
N SER A 537 4.74 3.70 12.69
CA SER A 537 5.24 4.21 13.99
C SER A 537 5.16 5.73 14.10
N VAL A 538 5.51 6.43 13.03
CA VAL A 538 5.55 7.89 12.94
C VAL A 538 4.14 8.44 12.78
N GLY A 539 3.28 7.80 11.98
CA GLY A 539 1.84 8.13 11.89
C GLY A 539 1.08 7.92 13.20
N ALA A 540 1.57 7.05 14.08
CA ALA A 540 1.06 6.83 15.44
C ALA A 540 1.63 7.80 16.50
N ASP A 541 2.67 8.58 16.19
CA ASP A 541 3.34 9.44 17.16
C ASP A 541 2.46 10.64 17.58
N PRO A 542 2.25 10.90 18.89
CA PRO A 542 1.36 11.98 19.36
C PRO A 542 1.84 13.41 19.05
N GLU A 543 3.12 13.62 18.76
CA GLU A 543 3.64 14.92 18.32
C GLU A 543 3.41 15.08 16.81
N VAL A 544 3.61 14.02 16.02
CA VAL A 544 3.30 14.00 14.58
C VAL A 544 1.82 14.27 14.31
N ARG A 545 0.91 13.57 15.00
CA ARG A 545 -0.54 13.79 14.84
C ARG A 545 -1.00 15.21 15.16
N ARG A 546 -0.33 15.90 16.09
CA ARG A 546 -0.62 17.31 16.43
C ARG A 546 -0.09 18.31 15.40
N ILE A 547 0.85 17.91 14.54
CA ILE A 547 1.48 18.80 13.54
C ILE A 547 0.57 18.97 12.31
N SER A 548 -0.21 17.95 11.94
CA SER A 548 -1.24 18.05 10.89
C SER A 548 -2.24 16.89 10.92
N PRO A 549 -3.54 17.14 10.66
CA PRO A 549 -4.53 16.07 10.47
C PRO A 549 -4.28 15.23 9.21
N ILE A 550 -3.39 15.64 8.30
CA ILE A 550 -3.05 14.87 7.09
C ILE A 550 -2.50 13.48 7.44
N PHE A 551 -1.78 13.34 8.56
CA PHE A 551 -1.24 12.05 8.99
C PHE A 551 -2.37 11.10 9.41
N GLU A 552 -3.35 11.58 10.19
CA GLU A 552 -4.50 10.79 10.60
C GLU A 552 -5.39 10.40 9.41
N ALA A 553 -5.55 11.30 8.43
CA ALA A 553 -6.25 11.01 7.18
C ALA A 553 -5.54 9.92 6.35
N VAL A 554 -4.22 10.02 6.16
CA VAL A 554 -3.43 9.02 5.40
C VAL A 554 -3.40 7.66 6.12
N GLU A 555 -3.28 7.64 7.45
CA GLU A 555 -3.40 6.41 8.23
C GLU A 555 -4.80 5.79 8.06
N ALA A 556 -5.87 6.56 8.16
CA ALA A 556 -7.24 6.07 7.97
C ALA A 556 -7.53 5.57 6.54
N MET A 557 -6.84 6.10 5.52
CA MET A 557 -6.85 5.55 4.16
C MET A 557 -6.08 4.21 4.09
N SER A 558 -4.94 4.10 4.80
CA SER A 558 -4.17 2.85 4.89
C SER A 558 -4.96 1.72 5.55
N TRP A 559 -5.69 2.01 6.63
CA TRP A 559 -6.50 1.01 7.36
C TRP A 559 -7.78 0.58 6.62
N ARG A 560 -8.09 1.21 5.48
CA ARG A 560 -9.22 0.89 4.60
C ARG A 560 -8.77 0.33 3.23
N ASP A 561 -7.48 -0.02 3.11
CA ASP A 561 -6.83 -0.49 1.88
C ASP A 561 -6.94 0.50 0.69
N GLU A 562 -7.14 1.80 0.95
CA GLU A 562 -7.27 2.84 -0.09
C GLU A 562 -5.90 3.33 -0.60
N LEU A 563 -4.83 3.25 0.20
CA LEU A 563 -3.46 3.58 -0.24
C LEU A 563 -2.95 2.51 -1.22
N GLN A 564 -2.93 2.83 -2.51
CA GLN A 564 -2.62 1.86 -3.58
C GLN A 564 -1.57 2.37 -4.56
N PHE A 565 -0.67 1.48 -4.99
CA PHE A 565 0.36 1.77 -5.99
C PHE A 565 0.06 1.19 -7.40
N TRP A 566 -0.87 0.24 -7.50
CA TRP A 566 -1.33 -0.34 -8.77
C TRP A 566 -1.89 0.66 -9.81
N PRO A 567 -2.35 1.90 -9.49
CA PRO A 567 -2.69 2.89 -10.52
C PRO A 567 -1.50 3.33 -11.39
N ARG A 568 -0.27 3.17 -10.89
CA ARG A 568 0.99 3.44 -11.64
C ARG A 568 1.97 2.29 -11.35
N PRO A 569 1.71 1.07 -11.88
CA PRO A 569 2.49 -0.11 -11.54
C PRO A 569 3.93 0.06 -12.04
N PRO A 570 4.97 -0.23 -11.23
CA PRO A 570 6.36 0.12 -11.54
C PRO A 570 7.04 -0.78 -12.61
N VAL A 571 6.36 -1.07 -13.72
CA VAL A 571 6.93 -1.80 -14.86
C VAL A 571 7.91 -0.92 -15.68
N PRO A 572 8.89 -1.50 -16.41
CA PRO A 572 9.86 -0.72 -17.19
C PRO A 572 9.25 0.26 -18.21
N GLN A 573 8.07 -0.07 -18.75
CA GLN A 573 7.32 0.72 -19.72
C GLN A 573 6.58 1.93 -19.10
N ILE A 574 6.37 1.99 -17.78
CA ILE A 574 5.36 2.88 -17.18
C ILE A 574 5.64 4.36 -17.45
N THR A 575 6.91 4.78 -17.44
CA THR A 575 7.30 6.16 -17.76
C THR A 575 6.88 6.58 -19.16
N GLU A 576 6.92 5.66 -20.13
CA GLU A 576 6.54 5.92 -21.53
C GLU A 576 5.02 5.82 -21.73
N ILE A 577 4.33 4.91 -21.01
CA ILE A 577 2.85 4.87 -20.97
C ILE A 577 2.30 6.19 -20.41
N ILE A 578 2.86 6.68 -19.29
CA ILE A 578 2.58 7.99 -18.70
C ILE A 578 2.78 9.10 -19.75
N ARG A 579 3.90 9.08 -20.48
CA ARG A 579 4.19 10.05 -21.53
C ARG A 579 3.13 10.01 -22.65
N ILE A 580 2.78 8.82 -23.13
CA ILE A 580 1.77 8.60 -24.18
C ILE A 580 0.40 9.16 -23.77
N CYS A 581 -0.11 8.76 -22.60
CA CYS A 581 -1.39 9.22 -22.08
C CYS A 581 -1.41 10.75 -21.93
N GLY A 582 -0.35 11.33 -21.34
CA GLY A 582 -0.22 12.77 -21.14
C GLY A 582 -0.01 13.60 -22.41
N GLU A 583 0.26 12.96 -23.55
CA GLU A 583 0.26 13.60 -24.86
C GLU A 583 -1.11 13.52 -25.54
N GLU A 584 -1.65 12.32 -25.72
CA GLU A 584 -2.90 12.12 -26.46
C GLU A 584 -4.08 12.77 -25.75
N PHE A 585 -4.20 12.62 -24.42
CA PHE A 585 -5.28 13.25 -23.66
C PHE A 585 -5.12 14.78 -23.58
N HIS A 586 -3.92 15.34 -23.72
CA HIS A 586 -3.77 16.80 -23.74
C HIS A 586 -4.28 17.36 -25.07
N ASP A 587 -4.01 16.65 -26.16
CA ASP A 587 -4.53 16.99 -27.48
C ASP A 587 -6.07 16.78 -27.54
N MET A 588 -6.63 15.82 -26.78
CA MET A 588 -8.07 15.67 -26.52
C MET A 588 -8.68 16.85 -25.74
N LEU A 589 -8.09 17.24 -24.61
CA LEU A 589 -8.57 18.38 -23.79
C LEU A 589 -8.50 19.71 -24.56
N ARG A 590 -7.66 19.80 -25.59
CA ARG A 590 -7.61 20.91 -26.55
C ARG A 590 -8.60 20.80 -27.71
N GLY A 591 -9.44 19.77 -27.74
CA GLY A 591 -10.45 19.54 -28.77
C GLY A 591 -9.91 19.07 -30.12
N LEU A 592 -8.67 18.55 -30.17
CA LEU A 592 -8.06 18.09 -31.43
C LEU A 592 -8.52 16.68 -31.82
N HIS A 593 -8.91 15.85 -30.85
CA HIS A 593 -9.36 14.47 -31.01
C HIS A 593 -10.63 14.22 -30.16
N SER A 594 -11.49 13.30 -30.58
CA SER A 594 -12.57 12.81 -29.70
C SER A 594 -12.01 11.84 -28.63
N PRO A 595 -12.73 11.58 -27.53
CA PRO A 595 -12.33 10.57 -26.54
C PRO A 595 -11.99 9.21 -27.17
N ARG A 596 -12.87 8.65 -27.99
CA ARG A 596 -12.63 7.35 -28.67
C ARG A 596 -11.52 7.38 -29.73
N ASP A 597 -11.11 8.55 -30.24
CA ASP A 597 -9.90 8.64 -31.07
C ASP A 597 -8.64 8.67 -30.20
N THR A 598 -8.71 9.37 -29.08
CA THR A 598 -7.65 9.54 -28.08
C THR A 598 -7.27 8.20 -27.46
N LEU A 599 -8.26 7.44 -26.97
CA LEU A 599 -8.02 6.13 -26.38
C LEU A 599 -7.37 5.16 -27.36
N ARG A 600 -7.90 5.06 -28.60
CA ARG A 600 -7.34 4.20 -29.65
C ARG A 600 -5.90 4.55 -30.00
N LYS A 601 -5.54 5.83 -30.00
CA LYS A 601 -4.15 6.27 -30.21
C LYS A 601 -3.26 5.94 -29.02
N ALA A 602 -3.71 6.22 -27.80
CA ALA A 602 -2.95 5.95 -26.59
C ALA A 602 -2.72 4.44 -26.41
N GLN A 603 -3.76 3.62 -26.60
CA GLN A 603 -3.70 2.16 -26.67
C GLN A 603 -2.67 1.70 -27.71
N SER A 604 -2.87 2.04 -29.00
CA SER A 604 -1.99 1.59 -30.09
C SER A 604 -0.53 2.08 -29.97
N ARG A 605 -0.28 3.17 -29.23
CA ARG A 605 1.07 3.63 -28.89
C ARG A 605 1.68 2.87 -27.71
N ALA A 606 0.88 2.50 -26.72
CA ALA A 606 1.31 1.74 -25.55
C ALA A 606 1.52 0.26 -25.88
N ASP A 607 0.68 -0.32 -26.75
CA ASP A 607 0.83 -1.69 -27.27
C ASP A 607 2.19 -1.91 -27.95
N ALA A 608 2.77 -0.85 -28.53
CA ALA A 608 4.06 -0.88 -29.21
C ALA A 608 5.28 -0.84 -28.25
N LEU A 609 5.07 -0.98 -26.94
CA LEU A 609 6.11 -1.02 -25.89
C LEU A 609 6.38 -2.44 -25.35
N PHE A 610 5.69 -3.46 -25.89
CA PHE A 610 5.68 -4.85 -25.45
C PHE A 610 5.94 -5.79 -26.65
#